data_AF-A0AAD5GYW9-F1
#
_entry.id   AF-A0AAD5GYW9-F1
#
_cell.length_a   1.000
_cell.length_b   1.000
_cell.length_c   1.000
_cell.angle_alpha   90.00
_cell.angle_beta   90.00
_cell.angle_gamma   90.00
#
_symmetry.space_group_name_H-M   'P 1'
#
loop_
_entity.id
_entity.type
_entity.pdbx_description
1 polymer ?
#
loop_
_entity_poly.entity_id
_entity_poly.type
_entity_poly.pdbx_seq_one_letter_code
_entity_poly.pdbx_strand_id
1 'polypeptide(L)'
;MNKLIFADSAGPAFQRIYNNSHFALAALLPASLVSPQRIYNNSHFALAALLPASLVSPQDGTIAKVADVGLAATITVHNHIALNYVISDYVPRALQVPVRGGVLALSALTAVGLTKLALSGPGIGGAVKELWKKK
;
A
#
# COMPACT_ATOMS: atom_id res chain seq x y z
N MET A 1 15.68 8.93 23.83
CA MET A 1 15.18 9.57 22.61
C MET A 1 16.08 9.17 21.45
N ASN A 2 15.49 8.51 20.45
CA ASN A 2 15.94 8.30 19.07
C ASN A 2 17.38 7.83 18.83
N LYS A 3 17.61 6.51 18.88
CA LYS A 3 18.64 5.86 18.06
C LYS A 3 17.96 4.92 17.08
N LEU A 4 18.21 5.18 15.81
CA LEU A 4 17.74 4.50 14.61
C LEU A 4 17.96 2.98 14.72
N ILE A 5 16.88 2.22 14.95
CA ILE A 5 16.91 0.76 15.16
C ILE A 5 16.84 0.02 13.82
N PHE A 6 17.58 0.36 12.76
CA PHE A 6 17.46 -0.41 11.50
C PHE A 6 18.73 -0.61 10.66
N ALA A 7 19.88 -0.06 11.04
CA ALA A 7 21.10 -0.17 10.22
C ALA A 7 22.23 -0.98 10.88
N ASP A 8 22.39 -0.93 12.21
CA ASP A 8 23.68 -1.33 12.79
C ASP A 8 23.74 -2.79 13.29
N SER A 9 22.64 -3.56 13.20
CA SER A 9 22.56 -4.94 13.75
C SER A 9 22.50 -6.06 12.70
N ALA A 10 22.61 -5.71 11.42
CA ALA A 10 22.70 -6.66 10.34
C ALA A 10 24.13 -6.62 9.83
N GLY A 11 24.87 -7.73 9.96
CA GLY A 11 26.30 -7.78 9.67
C GLY A 11 26.69 -7.18 8.30
N PRO A 12 27.98 -6.89 8.08
CA PRO A 12 28.47 -6.03 7.01
C PRO A 12 28.04 -6.43 5.59
N ALA A 13 27.73 -7.72 5.37
CA ALA A 13 27.17 -8.22 4.11
C ALA A 13 25.73 -7.73 3.84
N PHE A 14 24.87 -7.74 4.87
CA PHE A 14 23.49 -7.25 4.74
C PHE A 14 23.47 -5.74 4.62
N GLN A 15 24.34 -5.05 5.36
CA GLN A 15 24.51 -3.60 5.21
C GLN A 15 24.97 -3.21 3.80
N ARG A 16 25.87 -4.00 3.20
CA ARG A 16 26.26 -3.83 1.78
C ARG A 16 25.10 -4.06 0.83
N ILE A 17 24.29 -5.10 1.02
CA ILE A 17 23.15 -5.39 0.13
C ILE A 17 22.07 -4.32 0.26
N TYR A 18 21.75 -3.89 1.49
CA TYR A 18 20.83 -2.80 1.77
C TYR A 18 21.31 -1.49 1.14
N ASN A 19 22.58 -1.11 1.36
CA ASN A 19 23.15 0.08 0.74
C ASN A 19 23.14 -0.03 -0.80
N ASN A 20 23.55 -1.17 -1.37
CA ASN A 20 23.62 -1.36 -2.82
C ASN A 20 22.25 -1.40 -3.50
N SER A 21 21.22 -1.94 -2.83
CA SER A 21 19.84 -1.96 -3.36
C SER A 21 19.20 -0.58 -3.29
N HIS A 22 19.54 0.23 -2.29
CA HIS A 22 19.22 1.66 -2.30
C HIS A 22 19.95 2.41 -3.41
N PHE A 23 21.24 2.13 -3.67
CA PHE A 23 22.01 2.80 -4.72
C PHE A 23 21.55 2.46 -6.15
N ALA A 24 21.17 1.21 -6.43
CA ALA A 24 20.74 0.81 -7.78
C ALA A 24 19.41 1.48 -8.21
N LEU A 25 18.47 1.67 -7.28
CA LEU A 25 17.22 2.39 -7.54
C LEU A 25 17.41 3.91 -7.45
N ALA A 26 18.27 4.38 -6.53
CA ALA A 26 18.62 5.80 -6.37
C ALA A 26 19.43 6.39 -7.53
N ALA A 27 20.14 5.54 -8.28
CA ALA A 27 20.91 5.93 -9.45
C ALA A 27 20.01 6.25 -10.67
N LEU A 28 18.77 5.75 -10.69
CA LEU A 28 17.80 5.98 -11.77
C LEU A 28 16.79 7.08 -11.44
N LEU A 29 16.49 7.28 -10.15
CA LEU A 29 15.63 8.34 -9.62
C LEU A 29 16.16 8.76 -8.24
N PRO A 30 16.18 10.05 -7.88
CA PRO A 30 16.52 10.48 -6.52
C PRO A 30 15.82 9.60 -5.46
N ALA A 31 16.56 9.02 -4.51
CA ALA A 31 16.00 8.16 -3.45
C ALA A 31 14.85 8.83 -2.67
N SER A 32 14.82 10.16 -2.66
CA SER A 32 13.78 11.01 -2.09
C SER A 32 12.43 10.94 -2.83
N LEU A 33 12.41 10.54 -4.11
CA LEU A 33 11.20 10.39 -4.91
C LEU A 33 10.52 9.03 -4.71
N VAL A 34 11.23 8.01 -4.20
CA VAL A 34 10.75 6.61 -4.12
C VAL A 34 10.86 6.04 -2.70
N SER A 35 10.89 6.87 -1.65
CA SER A 35 10.96 6.34 -0.29
C SER A 35 9.62 5.68 0.10
N PRO A 36 9.62 4.41 0.57
CA PRO A 36 8.40 3.72 0.97
C PRO A 36 7.63 4.47 2.05
N GLN A 37 8.34 5.15 2.96
CA GLN A 37 7.74 5.98 3.99
C GLN A 37 6.99 7.19 3.41
N ARG A 38 7.53 7.85 2.37
CA ARG A 38 6.85 8.99 1.74
C ARG A 38 5.61 8.54 0.98
N ILE A 39 5.70 7.42 0.27
CA ILE A 39 4.54 6.81 -0.42
C ILE A 39 3.47 6.45 0.61
N TYR A 40 3.87 5.82 1.72
CA TYR A 40 2.97 5.47 2.81
C TYR A 40 2.31 6.70 3.44
N ASN A 41 3.06 7.75 3.76
CA ASN A 41 2.49 8.98 4.29
C ASN A 41 1.52 9.64 3.30
N ASN A 42 1.89 9.72 2.01
CA ASN A 42 1.02 10.27 0.97
C ASN A 42 -0.27 9.45 0.78
N SER A 43 -0.19 8.13 0.96
CA SER A 43 -1.36 7.26 0.87
C SER A 43 -2.41 7.56 1.94
N HIS A 44 -2.02 8.06 3.13
CA HIS A 44 -2.99 8.49 4.15
C HIS A 44 -3.84 9.66 3.66
N PHE A 45 -3.18 10.68 3.09
CA PHE A 45 -3.88 11.84 2.55
C PHE A 45 -4.75 11.47 1.34
N ALA A 46 -4.26 10.57 0.49
CA ALA A 46 -5.04 10.05 -0.63
C ALA A 46 -6.29 9.31 -0.14
N LEU A 47 -6.17 8.40 0.83
CA LEU A 47 -7.33 7.71 1.43
C LEU A 47 -8.30 8.70 2.08
N ALA A 48 -7.80 9.68 2.81
CA ALA A 48 -8.62 10.70 3.47
C ALA A 48 -9.46 11.52 2.49
N ALA A 49 -8.96 11.76 1.27
CA ALA A 49 -9.70 12.46 0.22
C ALA A 49 -10.61 11.54 -0.60
N LEU A 50 -10.11 10.36 -1.00
CA LEU A 50 -10.80 9.45 -1.90
C LEU A 50 -12.00 8.77 -1.23
N LEU A 51 -11.92 8.46 0.06
CA LEU A 51 -13.00 7.81 0.80
C LEU A 51 -14.29 8.65 0.81
N PRO A 52 -14.29 9.93 1.26
CA PRO A 52 -15.49 10.76 1.17
C PRO A 52 -15.89 11.04 -0.28
N ALA A 53 -14.94 11.21 -1.21
CA ALA A 53 -15.27 11.42 -2.63
C ALA A 53 -16.07 10.25 -3.23
N SER A 54 -15.73 9.01 -2.86
CA SER A 54 -16.47 7.81 -3.26
C SER A 54 -17.84 7.69 -2.56
N LEU A 55 -17.89 7.96 -1.25
CA LEU A 55 -19.10 7.76 -0.45
C LEU A 55 -20.15 8.88 -0.60
N VAL A 56 -19.75 10.13 -0.83
CA VAL A 56 -20.69 11.26 -0.95
C VAL A 56 -21.21 11.42 -2.38
N SER A 57 -20.39 11.10 -3.38
CA SER A 57 -20.79 11.23 -4.78
C SER A 57 -21.92 10.24 -5.16
N PRO A 58 -22.76 10.58 -6.16
CA PRO A 58 -23.71 9.63 -6.73
C PRO A 58 -23.00 8.35 -7.19
N GLN A 59 -23.58 7.18 -6.90
CA GLN A 59 -22.95 5.86 -7.09
C GLN A 59 -22.48 5.61 -8.53
N ASP A 60 -23.28 6.00 -9.52
CA ASP A 60 -22.94 5.84 -10.93
C ASP A 60 -22.24 7.07 -11.53
N GLY A 61 -21.85 8.04 -10.70
CA GLY A 61 -21.20 9.27 -11.13
C GLY A 61 -19.72 9.08 -11.44
N THR A 62 -19.19 9.87 -12.38
CA THR A 62 -17.76 9.86 -12.77
C THR A 62 -16.83 10.09 -11.58
N ILE A 63 -17.20 10.98 -10.65
CA ILE A 63 -16.39 11.26 -9.44
C ILE A 63 -16.30 10.01 -8.55
N ALA A 64 -17.41 9.31 -8.31
CA ALA A 64 -17.41 8.08 -7.52
C ALA A 64 -16.53 7.00 -8.20
N LYS A 65 -16.66 6.84 -9.52
CA LYS A 65 -15.90 5.84 -10.26
C LYS A 65 -14.40 6.11 -10.26
N VAL A 66 -13.97 7.36 -10.47
CA VAL A 66 -12.56 7.76 -10.38
C VAL A 66 -12.05 7.59 -8.94
N ALA A 67 -12.84 7.99 -7.95
CA ALA A 67 -12.49 7.81 -6.55
C ALA A 67 -12.32 6.34 -6.18
N ASP A 68 -13.19 5.45 -6.68
CA ASP A 68 -13.12 4.01 -6.42
C ASP A 68 -11.92 3.33 -7.08
N VAL A 69 -11.55 3.74 -8.30
CA VAL A 69 -10.29 3.28 -8.93
C VAL A 69 -9.10 3.77 -8.12
N GLY A 70 -9.12 5.02 -7.67
CA GLY A 70 -8.10 5.58 -6.78
C GLY A 70 -8.01 4.83 -5.45
N LEU A 71 -9.15 4.49 -4.83
CA LEU A 71 -9.22 3.71 -3.60
C LEU A 71 -8.66 2.31 -3.80
N ALA A 72 -8.99 1.63 -4.90
CA ALA A 72 -8.47 0.29 -5.19
C ALA A 72 -6.93 0.28 -5.21
N ALA A 73 -6.32 1.25 -5.88
CA ALA A 73 -4.86 1.39 -5.92
C ALA A 73 -4.30 1.79 -4.55
N THR A 74 -4.86 2.83 -3.93
CA THR A 74 -4.32 3.42 -2.70
C THR A 74 -4.42 2.47 -1.51
N ILE A 75 -5.56 1.78 -1.33
CA ILE A 75 -5.75 0.76 -0.28
C ILE A 75 -4.71 -0.36 -0.43
N THR A 76 -4.51 -0.84 -1.66
CA THR A 76 -3.56 -1.92 -1.93
C THR A 76 -2.13 -1.50 -1.58
N VAL A 77 -1.70 -0.32 -2.04
CA VAL A 77 -0.34 0.20 -1.78
C VAL A 77 -0.14 0.45 -0.29
N HIS A 78 -1.10 1.13 0.37
CA HIS A 78 -1.04 1.42 1.80
C HIS A 78 -0.89 0.15 2.63
N ASN A 79 -1.75 -0.84 2.38
CA ASN A 79 -1.75 -2.10 3.11
C ASN A 79 -0.49 -2.93 2.83
N HIS A 80 -0.01 -2.95 1.59
CA HIS A 80 1.21 -3.68 1.26
C HIS A 80 2.42 -3.16 2.05
N ILE A 81 2.57 -1.83 2.12
CA ILE A 81 3.66 -1.21 2.88
C ILE A 81 3.48 -1.43 4.39
N ALA A 82 2.26 -1.22 4.91
CA ALA A 82 1.94 -1.45 6.31
C ALA A 82 2.24 -2.89 6.76
N LEU A 83 1.83 -3.89 5.97
CA LEU A 83 2.10 -5.29 6.28
C LEU A 83 3.60 -5.62 6.27
N ASN A 84 4.39 -4.96 5.42
CA ASN A 84 5.85 -5.11 5.45
C ASN A 84 6.47 -4.53 6.74
N TYR A 85 5.89 -3.49 7.34
CA TYR A 85 6.29 -3.02 8.67
C TYR A 85 5.91 -4.05 9.75
N VAL A 86 4.69 -4.58 9.72
CA VAL A 86 4.24 -5.65 10.65
C VAL A 86 5.16 -6.88 10.57
N ILE A 87 5.55 -7.30 9.35
CA ILE A 87 6.50 -8.41 9.17
C ILE A 87 7.84 -8.09 9.82
N SER A 88 8.31 -6.85 9.69
CA SER A 88 9.60 -6.43 10.26
C SER A 88 9.59 -6.49 11.79
N ASP A 89 8.45 -6.18 12.41
CA ASP A 89 8.29 -6.15 13.87
C ASP A 89 8.10 -7.55 14.49
N TYR A 90 7.36 -8.45 13.82
CA TYR A 90 6.89 -9.69 14.44
C TYR A 90 7.42 -10.99 13.82
N VAL A 91 7.94 -10.98 12.59
CA VAL A 91 8.38 -12.21 11.92
C VAL A 91 9.88 -12.44 12.16
N PRO A 92 10.30 -13.63 12.62
CA PRO A 92 11.71 -13.97 12.77
C PRO A 92 12.49 -13.77 11.47
N ARG A 93 13.71 -13.23 11.54
CA ARG A 93 14.51 -12.84 10.36
C ARG A 93 14.62 -13.94 9.30
N ALA A 94 14.78 -15.19 9.72
CA ALA A 94 14.88 -16.35 8.82
C ALA A 94 13.64 -16.59 7.96
N LEU A 95 12.46 -16.15 8.41
CA LEU A 95 11.19 -16.34 7.72
C LEU A 95 10.68 -15.08 7.00
N GLN A 96 11.33 -13.93 7.16
CA GLN A 96 10.82 -12.68 6.61
C GLN A 96 10.73 -12.69 5.08
N VAL A 97 11.72 -13.25 4.38
CA VAL A 97 11.74 -13.28 2.90
C VAL A 97 10.56 -14.07 2.33
N PRO A 98 10.32 -15.35 2.69
CA PRO A 98 9.16 -16.09 2.17
C PRO A 98 7.83 -15.45 2.58
N VAL A 99 7.72 -14.89 3.79
CA VAL A 99 6.49 -14.21 4.23
C VAL A 99 6.22 -12.93 3.43
N ARG A 100 7.23 -12.11 3.15
CA ARG A 100 7.09 -10.93 2.26
C ARG A 100 6.68 -11.34 0.85
N GLY A 101 7.21 -12.44 0.33
CA GLY A 101 6.76 -13.02 -0.95
C GLY A 101 5.28 -13.39 -0.94
N GLY A 102 4.80 -14.02 0.14
CA GLY A 102 3.38 -14.32 0.33
C GLY A 102 2.51 -13.06 0.38
N VAL A 103 2.94 -12.02 1.11
CA VAL A 103 2.22 -10.74 1.16
C VAL A 103 2.19 -10.04 -0.19
N LEU A 104 3.26 -10.14 -0.99
CA LEU A 104 3.27 -9.61 -2.36
C LEU A 104 2.22 -10.30 -3.23
N ALA A 105 2.16 -11.64 -3.20
CA ALA A 105 1.15 -12.40 -3.93
C ALA A 105 -0.29 -12.03 -3.49
N LEU A 106 -0.52 -11.92 -2.18
CA LEU A 106 -1.81 -11.51 -1.63
C LEU A 106 -2.19 -10.08 -2.05
N SER A 107 -1.21 -9.18 -2.06
CA SER A 107 -1.41 -7.78 -2.46
C SER A 107 -1.76 -7.67 -3.94
N ALA A 108 -1.11 -8.47 -4.80
CA ALA A 108 -1.44 -8.53 -6.23
C ALA A 108 -2.86 -9.07 -6.46
N LEU A 109 -3.25 -10.15 -5.77
CA LEU A 109 -4.61 -10.70 -5.83
C LEU A 109 -5.65 -9.65 -5.37
N THR A 110 -5.36 -8.95 -4.28
CA THR A 110 -6.21 -7.89 -3.74
C THR A 110 -6.35 -6.74 -4.73
N ALA A 111 -5.26 -6.33 -5.37
CA ALA A 111 -5.25 -5.29 -6.40
C ALA A 111 -6.21 -5.64 -7.54
N VAL A 112 -6.10 -6.86 -8.08
CA VAL A 112 -6.95 -7.35 -9.16
C VAL A 112 -8.41 -7.37 -8.74
N GLY A 113 -8.71 -7.89 -7.54
CA GLY A 113 -10.07 -7.94 -7.00
C GLY A 113 -10.71 -6.56 -6.83
N LEU A 114 -9.99 -5.62 -6.22
CA LEU A 114 -10.48 -4.26 -5.99
C LEU A 114 -10.61 -3.47 -7.31
N THR A 115 -9.65 -3.60 -8.23
CA THR A 115 -9.73 -2.95 -9.54
C THR A 115 -10.89 -3.50 -10.36
N LYS A 116 -11.13 -4.82 -10.33
CA LYS A 116 -12.30 -5.42 -10.98
C LYS A 116 -13.60 -4.86 -10.39
N LEU A 117 -13.69 -4.75 -9.06
CA LEU A 117 -14.85 -4.18 -8.38
C LEU A 117 -15.07 -2.70 -8.77
N ALA A 118 -14.00 -1.92 -8.89
CA ALA A 118 -14.05 -0.50 -9.26
C ALA A 118 -14.41 -0.26 -10.73
N LEU A 119 -13.96 -1.12 -11.65
CA LEU A 119 -14.16 -0.92 -13.09
C LEU A 119 -15.48 -1.53 -13.60
N SER A 120 -15.79 -2.75 -13.15
CA SER A 120 -16.88 -3.57 -13.68
C SER A 120 -18.01 -3.82 -12.68
N GLY A 121 -17.79 -3.53 -11.39
CA GLY A 121 -18.79 -3.66 -10.34
C GLY A 121 -19.41 -2.33 -9.94
N PRO A 122 -20.15 -2.29 -8.82
CA PRO A 122 -20.73 -1.08 -8.26
C PRO A 122 -19.70 -0.10 -7.67
N GLY A 123 -18.41 -0.42 -7.72
CA GLY A 123 -17.38 0.35 -7.02
C GLY A 123 -17.29 0.03 -5.52
N ILE A 124 -16.22 0.48 -4.88
CA ILE A 124 -15.97 0.24 -3.45
C ILE A 124 -17.00 1.01 -2.62
N GLY A 125 -17.20 2.30 -2.90
CA GLY A 125 -18.20 3.11 -2.20
C GLY A 125 -19.62 2.68 -2.51
N GLY A 126 -19.93 2.29 -3.75
CA GLY A 126 -21.23 1.73 -4.10
C GLY A 126 -21.54 0.45 -3.35
N ALA A 127 -20.58 -0.50 -3.28
CA ALA A 127 -20.74 -1.72 -2.50
C ALA A 127 -20.99 -1.43 -1.01
N VAL A 128 -20.29 -0.46 -0.41
CA VAL A 128 -20.51 -0.03 0.97
C VAL A 128 -21.89 0.59 1.15
N LYS A 129 -22.35 1.43 0.21
CA LYS A 129 -23.70 2.02 0.24
C LYS A 129 -24.78 0.96 0.19
N GLU A 130 -24.67 0.01 -0.73
CA GLU A 130 -25.62 -1.12 -0.84
C GLU A 130 -25.67 -1.94 0.44
N LEU A 131 -24.52 -2.21 1.05
CA LEU A 131 -24.43 -2.92 2.34
C LEU A 131 -25.17 -2.16 3.46
N TRP A 132 -25.21 -0.84 3.40
CA TRP A 132 -25.82 0.01 4.43
C TRP A 132 -27.29 0.37 4.18
N LYS A 133 -27.87 -0.02 3.04
CA LYS A 133 -29.31 0.17 2.80
C LYS A 133 -30.10 -0.73 3.74
N LYS A 134 -31.06 -0.14 4.47
CA LYS A 134 -32.06 -0.93 5.19
C LYS A 134 -32.89 -1.70 4.16
N LYS A 135 -33.07 -3.00 4.41
CA LYS A 135 -34.02 -3.83 3.67
C LYS A 135 -35.44 -3.38 3.94
#